data_AF-J0N8E4-F1
#
_entry.id   AF-J0N8E4-F1
#
_cell.length_a   1.000
_cell.length_b   1.000
_cell.length_c   1.000
_cell.angle_alpha   90.00
_cell.angle_beta   90.00
_cell.angle_gamma   90.00
#
_symmetry.space_group_name_H-M   'P 1'
#
loop_
_entity.id
_entity.type
_entity.pdbx_description
1 polymer ?
#
loop_
_entity_poly.entity_id
_entity_poly.type
_entity_poly.pdbx_seq_one_letter_code
_entity_poly.pdbx_strand_id
1 'polypeptide(L)'
;MSGKEREGQNGQDRAFLAIAGDFEASQRRRAARRAEEEERRPRLVAWAEAAVLVVLAASLALAVVSGRYLKVVPPRAVWGIGFLVVCCLVWAWARARSARRRQAPAREPGAWVRVIGLWAAAVCIALPINPTPSQLLGSGAPRSQTSAHSQLSPAPEAPSAPEDPADPGADPTAASSPPTGPSPSASPAARATGAPQGAPLEVGTETFYSTLRELSANGAAYEGREITVTGFVVSAQTAASQQGLPRLAATDSFALARMTIWCCAADAYALGFAVEAPAGTQVEPDQWVRVHGRLHSRGGKALALEADSVEAVDAPDQEFVFEER
;
A
#
# COMPACT_ATOMS: atom_id res chain seq x y z
N MET A 1 -54.24 52.54 -57.86
CA MET A 1 -53.21 51.55 -57.43
C MET A 1 -53.64 50.72 -56.21
N SER A 2 -54.48 51.25 -55.30
CA SER A 2 -54.83 50.65 -53.99
C SER A 2 -55.39 49.21 -53.93
N GLY A 3 -55.96 48.65 -55.02
CA GLY A 3 -56.60 47.32 -54.98
C GLY A 3 -55.61 46.14 -54.83
N LYS A 4 -54.59 46.08 -55.70
CA LYS A 4 -53.59 44.99 -55.69
C LYS A 4 -52.71 44.98 -54.44
N GLU A 5 -52.45 46.15 -53.86
CA GLU A 5 -51.65 46.28 -52.64
C GLU A 5 -52.35 45.66 -51.43
N ARG A 6 -53.66 45.92 -51.26
CA ARG A 6 -54.46 45.33 -50.17
C ARG A 6 -54.60 43.81 -50.27
N GLU A 7 -54.69 43.27 -51.49
CA GLU A 7 -54.83 41.82 -51.69
C GLU A 7 -53.51 41.08 -51.39
N GLY A 8 -52.37 41.64 -51.79
CA GLY A 8 -51.05 41.14 -51.40
C GLY A 8 -50.83 41.19 -49.89
N GLN A 9 -51.19 42.30 -49.24
CA GLN A 9 -51.03 42.49 -47.80
C GLN A 9 -51.86 41.48 -46.98
N ASN A 10 -53.12 41.23 -47.37
CA ASN A 10 -53.99 40.24 -46.74
C ASN A 10 -53.49 38.79 -46.93
N GLY A 11 -52.85 38.49 -48.07
CA GLY A 11 -52.14 37.22 -48.28
C GLY A 11 -50.92 37.06 -47.37
N GLN A 12 -50.18 38.15 -47.18
CA GLN A 12 -48.98 38.20 -46.35
C GLN A 12 -49.31 38.06 -44.84
N ASP A 13 -50.38 38.72 -44.38
CA ASP A 13 -50.91 38.58 -43.01
C ASP A 13 -51.40 37.14 -42.74
N ARG A 14 -52.07 36.51 -43.71
CA ARG A 14 -52.49 35.10 -43.61
C ARG A 14 -51.30 34.13 -43.55
N ALA A 15 -50.26 34.37 -44.34
CA ALA A 15 -49.02 33.58 -44.27
C ALA A 15 -48.33 33.75 -42.91
N PHE A 16 -48.28 34.98 -42.37
CA PHE A 16 -47.71 35.28 -41.06
C PHE A 16 -48.46 34.56 -39.92
N LEU A 17 -49.80 34.60 -39.92
CA LEU A 17 -50.64 33.88 -38.95
C LEU A 17 -50.46 32.36 -39.01
N ALA A 18 -50.30 31.78 -40.21
CA ALA A 18 -50.03 30.35 -40.36
C ALA A 18 -48.66 29.95 -39.80
N ILE A 19 -47.61 30.76 -40.04
CA ILE A 19 -46.26 30.55 -39.51
C ILE A 19 -46.24 30.69 -37.97
N ALA A 20 -46.94 31.69 -37.42
CA ALA A 20 -47.09 31.86 -35.99
C ALA A 20 -47.79 30.66 -35.33
N GLY A 21 -48.85 30.13 -35.97
CA GLY A 21 -49.58 28.96 -35.51
C GLY A 21 -48.72 27.68 -35.45
N ASP A 22 -47.92 27.38 -36.48
CA ASP A 22 -47.03 26.21 -36.43
C ASP A 22 -45.83 26.42 -35.49
N PHE A 23 -45.35 27.66 -35.32
CA PHE A 23 -44.36 27.96 -34.29
C PHE A 23 -44.89 27.68 -32.87
N GLU A 24 -46.11 28.13 -32.54
CA GLU A 24 -46.77 27.79 -31.28
C GLU A 24 -46.97 26.27 -31.11
N ALA A 25 -47.44 25.59 -32.15
CA ALA A 25 -47.61 24.14 -32.12
C ALA A 25 -46.26 23.43 -31.90
N SER A 26 -45.19 23.92 -32.52
CA SER A 26 -43.81 23.44 -32.34
C SER A 26 -43.32 23.67 -30.90
N GLN A 27 -43.59 24.84 -30.31
CA GLN A 27 -43.24 25.11 -28.90
C GLN A 27 -44.01 24.21 -27.93
N ARG A 28 -45.31 23.98 -28.16
CA ARG A 28 -46.12 23.04 -27.34
C ARG A 28 -45.59 21.60 -27.45
N ARG A 29 -45.25 21.14 -28.67
CA ARG A 29 -44.61 19.82 -28.90
C ARG A 29 -43.26 19.71 -28.17
N ARG A 30 -42.44 20.77 -28.15
CA ARG A 30 -41.15 20.83 -27.41
C ARG A 30 -41.33 20.91 -25.89
N ALA A 31 -42.38 21.57 -25.41
CA ALA A 31 -42.71 21.63 -23.98
C ALA A 31 -43.19 20.25 -23.46
N ALA A 32 -44.08 19.59 -24.20
CA ALA A 32 -44.56 18.25 -23.86
C ALA A 32 -43.41 17.22 -23.80
N ARG A 33 -42.53 17.19 -24.82
CA ARG A 33 -41.34 16.31 -24.80
C ARG A 33 -40.41 16.59 -23.61
N ARG A 34 -40.18 17.87 -23.27
CA ARG A 34 -39.38 18.23 -22.08
C ARG A 34 -40.02 17.74 -20.78
N ALA A 35 -41.34 17.87 -20.62
CA ALA A 35 -42.06 17.35 -19.46
C ALA A 35 -41.98 15.81 -19.36
N GLU A 36 -42.14 15.09 -20.47
CA GLU A 36 -41.98 13.63 -20.49
C GLU A 36 -40.55 13.18 -20.15
N GLU A 37 -39.53 13.87 -20.68
CA GLU A 37 -38.12 13.61 -20.33
C GLU A 37 -37.84 13.88 -18.85
N GLU A 38 -38.42 14.96 -18.32
CA GLU A 38 -38.27 15.40 -16.93
C GLU A 38 -38.90 14.41 -15.93
N GLU A 39 -40.02 13.78 -16.28
CA GLU A 39 -40.61 12.67 -15.49
C GLU A 39 -39.81 11.36 -15.63
N ARG A 40 -39.24 11.08 -16.81
CA ARG A 40 -38.44 9.86 -17.07
C ARG A 40 -37.08 9.89 -16.39
N ARG A 41 -36.39 11.04 -16.36
CA ARG A 41 -35.05 11.20 -15.77
C ARG A 41 -34.87 10.62 -14.36
N PRO A 42 -35.70 10.95 -13.34
CA PRO A 42 -35.52 10.40 -11.99
C PRO A 42 -35.74 8.89 -11.92
N ARG A 43 -36.61 8.32 -12.78
CA ARG A 43 -36.80 6.87 -12.88
C ARG A 43 -35.57 6.18 -13.46
N LEU A 44 -35.00 6.72 -14.53
CA LEU A 44 -33.77 6.19 -15.14
C LEU A 44 -32.59 6.23 -14.16
N VAL A 45 -32.44 7.33 -13.41
CA VAL A 45 -31.41 7.45 -12.36
C VAL A 45 -31.57 6.37 -11.28
N ALA A 46 -32.77 6.19 -10.72
CA ALA A 46 -32.97 5.20 -9.65
C ALA A 46 -32.72 3.75 -10.11
N TRP A 47 -33.04 3.43 -11.37
CA TRP A 47 -32.69 2.13 -11.97
C TRP A 47 -31.19 2.00 -12.25
N ALA A 48 -30.51 3.06 -12.71
CA ALA A 48 -29.07 3.07 -12.92
C ALA A 48 -28.29 2.89 -11.60
N GLU A 49 -28.68 3.59 -10.53
CA GLU A 49 -28.10 3.40 -9.19
C GLU A 49 -28.27 1.97 -8.68
N ALA A 50 -29.48 1.39 -8.82
CA ALA A 50 -29.73 0.01 -8.41
C ALA A 50 -28.88 -1.00 -9.23
N ALA A 51 -28.75 -0.77 -10.55
CA ALA A 51 -27.90 -1.61 -11.40
C ALA A 51 -26.42 -1.51 -11.02
N VAL A 52 -25.90 -0.30 -10.80
CA VAL A 52 -24.49 -0.08 -10.40
C VAL A 52 -24.21 -0.68 -9.01
N LEU A 53 -25.13 -0.61 -8.06
CA LEU A 53 -24.98 -1.26 -6.75
C LEU A 53 -24.95 -2.80 -6.86
N VAL A 54 -25.71 -3.40 -7.79
CA VAL A 54 -25.63 -4.84 -8.08
C VAL A 54 -24.29 -5.19 -8.75
N VAL A 55 -23.80 -4.38 -9.68
CA VAL A 55 -22.48 -4.56 -10.31
C VAL A 55 -21.35 -4.46 -9.27
N LEU A 56 -21.42 -3.51 -8.35
CA LEU A 56 -20.47 -3.37 -7.24
C LEU A 56 -20.52 -4.56 -6.27
N ALA A 57 -21.72 -5.03 -5.92
CA ALA A 57 -21.88 -6.23 -5.10
C ALA A 57 -21.30 -7.48 -5.80
N ALA A 58 -21.51 -7.61 -7.11
CA ALA A 58 -20.96 -8.70 -7.92
C ALA A 58 -19.43 -8.61 -8.05
N SER A 59 -18.84 -7.43 -8.26
CA SER A 59 -17.38 -7.29 -8.36
C SER A 59 -16.69 -7.59 -7.04
N LEU A 60 -17.24 -7.14 -5.90
CA LEU A 60 -16.76 -7.51 -4.56
C LEU A 60 -16.85 -9.02 -4.31
N ALA A 61 -17.98 -9.66 -4.66
CA ALA A 61 -18.13 -11.11 -4.51
C ALA A 61 -17.14 -11.90 -5.40
N LEU A 62 -16.96 -11.47 -6.66
CA LEU A 62 -15.98 -12.08 -7.58
C LEU A 62 -14.53 -11.88 -7.11
N ALA A 63 -14.20 -10.73 -6.52
CA ALA A 63 -12.87 -10.49 -5.95
C ALA A 63 -12.54 -11.50 -4.84
N VAL A 64 -13.50 -11.77 -3.94
CA VAL A 64 -13.37 -12.79 -2.88
C VAL A 64 -13.30 -14.21 -3.47
N VAL A 65 -14.25 -14.59 -4.34
CA VAL A 65 -14.31 -15.94 -4.91
C VAL A 65 -13.11 -16.27 -5.80
N SER A 66 -12.52 -15.28 -6.47
CA SER A 66 -11.32 -15.47 -7.30
C SER A 66 -10.03 -15.67 -6.52
N GLY A 67 -10.05 -15.63 -5.17
CA GLY A 67 -8.88 -15.81 -4.31
C GLY A 67 -7.86 -14.67 -4.34
N ARG A 68 -7.86 -13.82 -5.38
CA ARG A 68 -6.96 -12.66 -5.53
C ARG A 68 -6.99 -11.74 -4.32
N TYR A 69 -8.17 -11.51 -3.74
CA TYR A 69 -8.30 -10.63 -2.58
C TYR A 69 -7.70 -11.22 -1.29
N LEU A 70 -7.65 -12.55 -1.17
CA LEU A 70 -7.07 -13.24 -0.02
C LEU A 70 -5.53 -13.17 0.02
N LYS A 71 -4.88 -12.98 -1.14
CA LYS A 71 -3.43 -12.74 -1.18
C LYS A 71 -3.02 -11.42 -0.52
N VAL A 72 -3.91 -10.43 -0.53
CA VAL A 72 -3.60 -9.01 -0.24
C VAL A 72 -4.28 -8.51 1.06
N VAL A 73 -5.27 -9.25 1.56
CA VAL A 73 -6.12 -8.84 2.69
C VAL A 73 -6.35 -10.05 3.62
N PRO A 74 -6.19 -9.90 4.95
CA PRO A 74 -6.26 -11.04 5.87
C PRO A 74 -7.65 -11.70 5.86
N PRO A 75 -7.74 -13.04 6.06
CA PRO A 75 -9.00 -13.79 5.96
C PRO A 75 -10.17 -13.24 6.79
N ARG A 76 -9.88 -12.58 7.92
CA ARG A 76 -10.87 -11.88 8.76
C ARG A 76 -11.70 -10.82 8.02
N ALA A 77 -11.13 -10.16 7.00
CA ALA A 77 -11.81 -9.09 6.28
C ALA A 77 -12.94 -9.59 5.36
N VAL A 78 -12.93 -10.88 4.98
CA VAL A 78 -13.96 -11.51 4.12
C VAL A 78 -15.36 -11.31 4.70
N TRP A 79 -15.50 -11.39 6.03
CA TRP A 79 -16.76 -11.12 6.74
C TRP A 79 -17.27 -9.69 6.52
N GLY A 80 -16.37 -8.70 6.55
CA GLY A 80 -16.70 -7.29 6.29
C GLY A 80 -17.13 -7.06 4.84
N ILE A 81 -16.46 -7.70 3.88
CA ILE A 81 -16.83 -7.64 2.46
C ILE A 81 -18.19 -8.30 2.23
N GLY A 82 -18.44 -9.47 2.84
CA GLY A 82 -19.74 -10.14 2.79
C GLY A 82 -20.88 -9.28 3.33
N PHE A 83 -20.66 -8.60 4.47
CA PHE A 83 -21.61 -7.63 5.01
C PHE A 83 -21.85 -6.44 4.06
N LEU A 84 -20.79 -5.89 3.45
CA LEU A 84 -20.89 -4.82 2.47
C LEU A 84 -21.70 -5.24 1.21
N VAL A 85 -21.45 -6.45 0.70
CA VAL A 85 -22.23 -7.03 -0.42
C VAL A 85 -23.71 -7.12 -0.08
N VAL A 86 -24.07 -7.60 1.12
CA VAL A 86 -25.47 -7.65 1.58
C VAL A 86 -26.06 -6.24 1.66
N CYS A 87 -25.34 -5.27 2.23
CA CYS A 87 -25.78 -3.87 2.28
C CYS A 87 -26.02 -3.26 0.89
N CYS A 88 -25.12 -3.49 -0.07
CA CYS A 88 -25.29 -3.06 -1.46
C CYS A 88 -26.54 -3.67 -2.10
N LEU A 89 -26.80 -4.97 -1.91
CA LEU A 89 -27.98 -5.65 -2.45
C LEU A 89 -29.29 -5.17 -1.81
N VAL A 90 -29.31 -4.97 -0.49
CA VAL A 90 -30.48 -4.40 0.23
C VAL A 90 -30.77 -2.99 -0.26
N TRP A 91 -29.74 -2.15 -0.47
CA TRP A 91 -29.92 -0.79 -0.95
C TRP A 91 -30.34 -0.73 -2.42
N ALA A 92 -29.78 -1.60 -3.27
CA ALA A 92 -30.23 -1.78 -4.66
C ALA A 92 -31.70 -2.22 -4.73
N TRP A 93 -32.12 -3.16 -3.88
CA TRP A 93 -33.52 -3.58 -3.79
C TRP A 93 -34.44 -2.45 -3.35
N ALA A 94 -34.04 -1.66 -2.34
CA ALA A 94 -34.79 -0.50 -1.88
C ALA A 94 -34.98 0.54 -2.99
N ARG A 95 -33.91 0.87 -3.74
CA ARG A 95 -33.95 1.80 -4.89
C ARG A 95 -34.79 1.26 -6.06
N ALA A 96 -34.67 -0.03 -6.39
CA ALA A 96 -35.52 -0.67 -7.40
C ALA A 96 -37.00 -0.81 -6.97
N ARG A 97 -37.28 -0.80 -5.65
CA ARG A 97 -38.64 -0.83 -5.10
C ARG A 97 -39.27 0.56 -5.08
N SER A 98 -38.53 1.63 -4.75
CA SER A 98 -39.05 3.01 -4.83
C SER A 98 -39.31 3.42 -6.28
N ALA A 99 -38.40 3.09 -7.20
CA ALA A 99 -38.58 3.30 -8.64
C ALA A 99 -39.87 2.63 -9.17
N ARG A 100 -40.16 1.39 -8.73
CA ARG A 100 -41.39 0.67 -9.10
C ARG A 100 -42.66 1.25 -8.46
N ARG A 101 -42.59 1.76 -7.23
CA ARG A 101 -43.76 2.34 -6.52
C ARG A 101 -44.17 3.72 -7.01
N ARG A 102 -43.55 4.25 -8.07
CA ARG A 102 -43.67 5.65 -8.56
C ARG A 102 -43.35 6.71 -7.50
N GLN A 103 -42.80 6.30 -6.35
CA GLN A 103 -42.23 7.15 -5.32
C GLN A 103 -40.83 7.57 -5.77
N ALA A 104 -40.76 8.34 -6.85
CA ALA A 104 -39.52 9.00 -7.23
C ALA A 104 -39.17 9.98 -6.09
N PRO A 105 -37.94 9.92 -5.52
CA PRO A 105 -37.50 10.92 -4.58
C PRO A 105 -37.54 12.30 -5.25
N ALA A 106 -37.69 13.36 -4.44
CA ALA A 106 -37.53 14.72 -4.91
C ALA A 106 -36.20 14.88 -5.68
N ARG A 107 -36.15 15.82 -6.60
CA ARG A 107 -35.06 16.01 -7.57
C ARG A 107 -33.70 16.22 -6.87
N GLU A 108 -32.99 15.14 -6.56
CA GLU A 108 -31.68 15.17 -5.90
C GLU A 108 -30.61 15.75 -6.86
N PRO A 109 -30.07 16.96 -6.61
CA PRO A 109 -28.94 17.46 -7.38
C PRO A 109 -27.71 16.55 -7.13
N GLY A 110 -27.03 16.14 -8.20
CA GLY A 110 -25.83 15.29 -8.11
C GLY A 110 -26.06 13.77 -8.17
N ALA A 111 -27.29 13.27 -8.36
CA ALA A 111 -27.54 11.83 -8.42
C ALA A 111 -26.73 11.09 -9.52
N TRP A 112 -26.50 11.71 -10.69
CA TRP A 112 -25.61 11.15 -11.71
C TRP A 112 -24.13 11.09 -11.27
N VAL A 113 -23.67 12.02 -10.43
CA VAL A 113 -22.31 12.00 -9.87
C VAL A 113 -22.13 10.78 -8.96
N ARG A 114 -23.18 10.43 -8.18
CA ARG A 114 -23.20 9.21 -7.37
C ARG A 114 -23.15 7.94 -8.22
N VAL A 115 -23.94 7.87 -9.29
CA VAL A 115 -23.91 6.75 -10.26
C VAL A 115 -22.51 6.58 -10.84
N ILE A 116 -21.91 7.67 -11.33
CA ILE A 116 -20.56 7.67 -11.92
C ILE A 116 -19.51 7.26 -10.89
N GLY A 117 -19.56 7.80 -9.66
CA GLY A 117 -18.63 7.46 -8.59
C GLY A 117 -18.71 6.00 -8.14
N LEU A 118 -19.93 5.46 -7.96
CA LEU A 118 -20.13 4.04 -7.63
C LEU A 118 -19.69 3.12 -8.78
N TRP A 119 -19.90 3.53 -10.03
CA TRP A 119 -19.45 2.75 -11.19
C TRP A 119 -17.93 2.77 -11.33
N ALA A 120 -17.29 3.93 -11.17
CA ALA A 120 -15.83 4.04 -11.12
C ALA A 120 -15.23 3.18 -10.01
N ALA A 121 -15.82 3.18 -8.80
CA ALA A 121 -15.40 2.30 -7.72
C ALA A 121 -15.54 0.81 -8.09
N ALA A 122 -16.66 0.41 -8.70
CA ALA A 122 -16.88 -0.96 -9.16
C ALA A 122 -15.86 -1.39 -10.23
N VAL A 123 -15.50 -0.49 -11.16
CA VAL A 123 -14.47 -0.72 -12.18
C VAL A 123 -13.08 -0.84 -11.54
N CYS A 124 -12.72 0.05 -10.61
CA CYS A 124 -11.44 -0.03 -9.88
C CYS A 124 -11.29 -1.33 -9.08
N ILE A 125 -12.38 -1.85 -8.50
CA ILE A 125 -12.40 -3.13 -7.78
C ILE A 125 -12.33 -4.33 -8.74
N ALA A 126 -12.90 -4.22 -9.94
CA ALA A 126 -12.91 -5.28 -10.95
C ALA A 126 -11.62 -5.36 -11.78
N LEU A 127 -10.80 -4.30 -11.79
CA LEU A 127 -9.53 -4.28 -12.50
C LEU A 127 -8.53 -5.24 -11.84
N PRO A 128 -7.86 -6.13 -12.61
CA PRO A 128 -6.86 -7.06 -12.10
C PRO A 128 -5.53 -6.34 -11.86
N ILE A 129 -5.50 -5.41 -10.90
CA ILE A 129 -4.27 -4.77 -10.44
C ILE A 129 -3.54 -5.79 -9.55
N ASN A 130 -2.47 -6.38 -10.10
CA ASN A 130 -1.53 -7.23 -9.36
C ASN A 130 -0.22 -6.43 -9.24
N PRO A 131 -0.11 -5.48 -8.30
CA PRO A 131 1.05 -4.60 -8.22
C PRO A 131 2.27 -5.42 -7.79
N THR A 132 3.42 -5.23 -8.43
CA THR A 132 4.66 -5.85 -7.94
C THR A 132 5.06 -5.21 -6.60
N PRO A 133 5.81 -5.92 -5.74
CA PRO A 133 6.19 -5.39 -4.44
C PRO A 133 6.87 -4.01 -4.53
N SER A 134 7.80 -3.80 -5.47
CA SER A 134 8.46 -2.50 -5.66
C SER A 134 7.51 -1.34 -5.96
N GLN A 135 6.37 -1.57 -6.63
CA GLN A 135 5.38 -0.53 -6.90
C GLN A 135 4.69 -0.05 -5.62
N LEU A 136 4.56 -0.92 -4.62
CA LEU A 136 4.07 -0.55 -3.28
C LEU A 136 5.14 0.25 -2.52
N LEU A 137 6.41 -0.17 -2.56
CA LEU A 137 7.52 0.57 -1.95
C LEU A 137 7.70 1.99 -2.55
N GLY A 138 7.58 2.12 -3.87
CA GLY A 138 7.76 3.39 -4.60
C GLY A 138 6.59 4.36 -4.51
N SER A 139 5.38 3.87 -4.21
CA SER A 139 4.16 4.71 -4.07
C SER A 139 3.91 5.15 -2.63
N GLY A 140 4.63 4.58 -1.65
CA GLY A 140 4.51 4.92 -0.24
C GLY A 140 5.14 6.27 0.09
N ALA A 141 4.31 7.31 0.29
CA ALA A 141 4.76 8.52 0.96
C ALA A 141 5.26 8.17 2.37
N PRO A 142 6.40 8.72 2.85
CA PRO A 142 6.99 8.34 4.14
C PRO A 142 6.07 8.78 5.28
N ARG A 143 5.29 7.84 5.80
CA ARG A 143 4.35 8.09 6.91
C ARG A 143 4.94 7.54 8.19
N SER A 144 5.35 8.43 9.08
CA SER A 144 5.81 8.08 10.43
C SER A 144 4.66 7.46 11.24
N GLN A 145 4.52 6.13 11.19
CA GLN A 145 3.53 5.42 11.98
C GLN A 145 4.11 5.08 13.36
N THR A 146 3.74 5.87 14.36
CA THR A 146 4.23 5.72 15.74
C THR A 146 3.38 4.72 16.51
N SER A 147 3.49 3.43 16.16
CA SER A 147 2.96 2.29 16.90
C SER A 147 3.75 1.04 16.51
N ALA A 148 4.26 0.29 17.50
CA ALA A 148 5.17 -0.86 17.38
C ALA A 148 6.55 -0.62 16.71
N HIS A 149 6.66 0.19 15.65
CA HIS A 149 7.88 0.31 14.82
C HIS A 149 9.15 0.82 15.53
N SER A 150 9.06 1.43 16.71
CA SER A 150 10.24 1.95 17.44
C SER A 150 11.26 0.88 17.87
N GLN A 151 10.90 -0.41 17.85
CA GLN A 151 11.82 -1.51 18.15
C GLN A 151 12.69 -1.91 16.94
N LEU A 152 12.16 -1.80 15.70
CA LEU A 152 12.87 -2.26 14.49
C LEU A 152 13.73 -1.19 13.80
N SER A 153 13.42 0.11 13.96
CA SER A 153 14.33 1.17 13.50
C SER A 153 15.64 1.24 14.32
N PRO A 154 16.78 1.62 13.73
CA PRO A 154 18.00 1.88 14.51
C PRO A 154 17.80 3.11 15.41
N ALA A 155 18.32 3.04 16.64
CA ALA A 155 18.45 4.25 17.47
C ALA A 155 19.46 5.19 16.80
N PRO A 156 19.23 6.51 16.76
CA PRO A 156 20.23 7.45 16.28
C PRO A 156 21.43 7.42 17.23
N GLU A 157 22.60 7.08 16.68
CA GLU A 157 23.87 7.19 17.38
C GLU A 157 24.10 8.65 17.76
N ALA A 158 24.25 8.91 19.07
CA ALA A 158 24.43 10.27 19.56
C ALA A 158 25.77 10.82 19.06
N PRO A 159 25.83 12.03 18.48
CA PRO A 159 27.10 12.60 18.05
C PRO A 159 28.01 12.83 19.27
N SER A 160 29.13 12.11 19.31
CA SER A 160 30.23 12.44 20.22
C SER A 160 30.70 13.87 19.93
N ALA A 161 30.83 14.68 20.97
CA ALA A 161 31.35 16.04 20.84
C ALA A 161 32.83 16.01 20.39
N PRO A 162 33.28 16.95 19.53
CA PRO A 162 34.69 17.04 19.18
C PRO A 162 35.50 17.71 20.30
N GLU A 163 36.52 17.02 20.80
CA GLU A 163 37.64 17.62 21.52
C GLU A 163 38.79 17.89 20.52
N ASP A 164 39.38 19.08 20.57
CA ASP A 164 40.71 19.41 20.01
C ASP A 164 41.20 20.75 20.66
N PRO A 165 42.49 21.16 20.59
CA PRO A 165 43.40 20.90 21.71
C PRO A 165 44.14 22.13 22.30
N ALA A 166 44.82 21.92 23.44
CA ALA A 166 46.09 22.53 23.95
C ALA A 166 46.62 23.87 23.38
N ASP A 167 47.24 24.83 24.11
CA ASP A 167 47.59 25.11 25.53
C ASP A 167 48.21 26.57 25.54
N PRO A 168 48.94 27.12 26.53
CA PRO A 168 49.04 26.92 28.00
C PRO A 168 48.82 28.23 28.82
N GLY A 169 48.81 28.15 30.16
CA GLY A 169 49.03 29.35 31.01
C GLY A 169 48.74 29.25 32.51
N ALA A 170 49.80 29.17 33.32
CA ALA A 170 49.89 29.47 34.76
C ALA A 170 49.25 28.52 35.81
N ASP A 171 50.13 27.68 36.37
CA ASP A 171 50.12 27.10 37.73
C ASP A 171 50.18 28.18 38.85
N PRO A 172 50.11 27.84 40.18
CA PRO A 172 49.67 26.58 40.83
C PRO A 172 48.72 26.82 42.03
N THR A 173 48.35 25.76 42.79
CA THR A 173 48.56 25.64 44.27
C THR A 173 47.91 24.38 44.88
N ALA A 174 48.74 23.46 45.39
CA ALA A 174 48.53 22.47 46.48
C ALA A 174 47.34 21.45 46.42
N ALA A 175 47.45 20.18 46.86
CA ALA A 175 48.49 19.51 47.65
C ALA A 175 48.60 17.98 47.36
N SER A 176 49.80 17.44 47.56
CA SER A 176 50.20 16.17 48.25
C SER A 176 49.11 15.11 48.59
N SER A 177 49.32 13.78 48.50
CA SER A 177 50.50 12.93 48.25
C SER A 177 50.09 11.44 47.96
N PRO A 178 51.02 10.52 47.56
CA PRO A 178 50.74 9.16 47.02
C PRO A 178 51.16 8.04 48.05
N PRO A 179 51.61 6.78 47.73
CA PRO A 179 51.64 5.94 46.50
C PRO A 179 51.28 4.43 46.73
N THR A 180 51.70 3.52 45.80
CA THR A 180 51.82 2.03 45.88
C THR A 180 50.55 1.25 45.44
N GLY A 181 50.50 0.35 44.44
CA GLY A 181 51.52 -0.44 43.70
C GLY A 181 51.40 -1.95 44.07
N PRO A 182 51.73 -2.96 43.21
CA PRO A 182 52.11 -2.96 41.80
C PRO A 182 51.22 -3.88 40.90
N SER A 183 51.50 -3.93 39.58
CA SER A 183 51.04 -4.98 38.66
C SER A 183 51.99 -6.20 38.69
N PRO A 184 51.55 -7.41 38.28
CA PRO A 184 52.20 -7.97 37.08
C PRO A 184 51.33 -8.83 36.13
N SER A 185 51.49 -8.55 34.84
CA SER A 185 51.78 -9.48 33.72
C SER A 185 50.92 -10.71 33.33
N ALA A 186 50.76 -10.82 32.00
CA ALA A 186 50.62 -12.04 31.16
C ALA A 186 49.32 -12.86 31.28
N SER A 187 48.59 -13.20 30.21
CA SER A 187 48.97 -13.38 28.80
C SER A 187 47.71 -13.50 27.90
N PRO A 188 47.85 -13.55 26.55
CA PRO A 188 46.73 -13.38 25.61
C PRO A 188 46.07 -14.69 25.16
N ALA A 189 45.07 -14.53 24.28
CA ALA A 189 44.40 -15.55 23.46
C ALA A 189 43.32 -16.42 24.13
N ALA A 190 42.10 -15.88 24.16
CA ALA A 190 40.90 -16.66 23.84
C ALA A 190 40.22 -16.03 22.63
N ARG A 191 40.63 -16.45 21.42
CA ARG A 191 39.90 -16.14 20.19
C ARG A 191 38.56 -16.87 20.31
N ALA A 192 37.49 -16.13 20.56
CA ALA A 192 36.14 -16.68 20.69
C ALA A 192 35.60 -17.08 19.30
N THR A 193 36.16 -18.13 18.71
CA THR A 193 35.56 -18.86 17.59
C THR A 193 34.43 -19.72 18.14
N GLY A 194 33.37 -19.06 18.59
CA GLY A 194 32.13 -19.71 18.95
C GLY A 194 31.47 -20.22 17.67
N ALA A 195 31.56 -21.52 17.39
CA ALA A 195 30.74 -22.13 16.36
C ALA A 195 29.26 -21.89 16.71
N PRO A 196 28.39 -21.53 15.74
CA PRO A 196 27.01 -21.14 16.02
C PRO A 196 26.24 -22.30 16.65
N GLN A 197 25.89 -22.17 17.93
CA GLN A 197 25.17 -23.20 18.68
C GLN A 197 23.67 -23.11 18.41
N GLY A 198 23.22 -23.75 17.33
CA GLY A 198 21.81 -23.93 17.04
C GLY A 198 21.57 -24.58 15.68
N ALA A 199 20.42 -25.22 15.52
CA ALA A 199 19.98 -25.72 14.21
C ALA A 199 19.83 -24.55 13.21
N PRO A 200 20.04 -24.79 11.90
CA PRO A 200 19.79 -23.81 10.85
C PRO A 200 18.37 -23.24 10.95
N LEU A 201 18.24 -21.93 10.74
CA LEU A 201 16.99 -21.20 10.91
C LEU A 201 16.24 -21.12 9.58
N GLU A 202 15.20 -21.94 9.41
CA GLU A 202 14.34 -21.89 8.23
C GLU A 202 13.20 -20.86 8.42
N VAL A 203 13.19 -19.82 7.60
CA VAL A 203 12.24 -18.70 7.68
C VAL A 203 11.20 -18.82 6.57
N GLY A 204 10.07 -19.45 6.91
CA GLY A 204 8.89 -19.54 6.07
C GLY A 204 7.96 -18.32 6.18
N THR A 205 6.90 -18.31 5.37
CA THR A 205 5.91 -17.22 5.32
C THR A 205 5.33 -16.85 6.69
N GLU A 206 4.94 -17.83 7.49
CA GLU A 206 4.30 -17.61 8.80
C GLU A 206 5.31 -17.19 9.87
N THR A 207 6.54 -17.72 9.85
CA THR A 207 7.56 -17.43 10.86
C THR A 207 8.36 -16.16 10.57
N PHE A 208 8.21 -15.55 9.39
CA PHE A 208 9.03 -14.41 8.95
C PHE A 208 8.97 -13.21 9.91
N TYR A 209 7.77 -12.74 10.28
CA TYR A 209 7.63 -11.55 11.13
C TYR A 209 8.19 -11.77 12.54
N SER A 210 7.79 -12.86 13.20
CA SER A 210 8.25 -13.20 14.55
C SER A 210 9.76 -13.44 14.60
N THR A 211 10.32 -14.08 13.56
CA THR A 211 11.76 -14.28 13.43
C THR A 211 12.50 -12.97 13.24
N LEU A 212 12.07 -12.08 12.34
CA LEU A 212 12.70 -10.76 12.19
C LEU A 212 12.65 -9.92 13.46
N ARG A 213 11.54 -9.99 14.20
CA ARG A 213 11.38 -9.30 15.48
C ARG A 213 12.39 -9.81 16.52
N GLU A 214 12.56 -11.12 16.61
CA GLU A 214 13.55 -11.77 17.47
C GLU A 214 15.00 -11.42 17.08
N LEU A 215 15.35 -11.52 15.80
CA LEU A 215 16.67 -11.16 15.28
C LEU A 215 17.01 -9.66 15.45
N SER A 216 15.99 -8.80 15.45
CA SER A 216 16.15 -7.35 15.70
C SER A 216 16.26 -7.02 17.19
N ALA A 217 15.62 -7.78 18.07
CA ALA A 217 15.71 -7.58 19.53
C ALA A 217 17.00 -8.16 20.13
N ASN A 218 17.41 -9.34 19.66
CA ASN A 218 18.44 -10.17 20.29
C ASN A 218 19.64 -10.44 19.36
N GLY A 219 19.95 -9.54 18.42
CA GLY A 219 20.84 -9.83 17.28
C GLY A 219 22.23 -10.39 17.64
N ALA A 220 22.83 -9.97 18.75
CA ALA A 220 24.11 -10.52 19.23
C ALA A 220 24.07 -12.03 19.55
N ALA A 221 22.90 -12.60 19.87
CA ALA A 221 22.73 -14.04 20.14
C ALA A 221 22.64 -14.89 18.85
N TYR A 222 22.51 -14.26 17.68
CA TYR A 222 22.34 -14.91 16.39
C TYR A 222 23.51 -14.67 15.42
N GLU A 223 24.60 -14.04 15.89
CA GLU A 223 25.83 -13.83 15.11
C GLU A 223 26.39 -15.16 14.54
N GLY A 224 26.74 -15.15 13.26
CA GLY A 224 27.27 -16.30 12.53
C GLY A 224 26.30 -17.45 12.32
N ARG A 225 25.04 -17.35 12.74
CA ARG A 225 24.07 -18.45 12.66
C ARG A 225 23.53 -18.63 11.24
N GLU A 226 23.45 -19.88 10.79
CA GLU A 226 22.91 -20.23 9.48
C GLU A 226 21.39 -19.98 9.41
N ILE A 227 20.97 -19.36 8.31
CA ILE A 227 19.59 -18.99 8.00
C ILE A 227 19.27 -19.32 6.54
N THR A 228 18.05 -19.79 6.30
CA THR A 228 17.44 -19.86 4.97
C THR A 228 16.18 -19.01 4.94
N VAL A 229 16.12 -18.05 4.02
CA VAL A 229 14.99 -17.10 3.91
C VAL A 229 14.60 -16.89 2.46
N THR A 230 13.29 -16.75 2.21
CA THR A 230 12.75 -16.43 0.88
C THR A 230 12.17 -15.01 0.87
N GLY A 231 12.47 -14.22 -0.15
CA GLY A 231 12.00 -12.85 -0.31
C GLY A 231 12.18 -12.32 -1.73
N PHE A 232 11.76 -11.08 -1.99
CA PHE A 232 12.02 -10.39 -3.25
C PHE A 232 13.22 -9.44 -3.12
N VAL A 233 13.92 -9.23 -4.23
CA VAL A 233 15.10 -8.38 -4.33
C VAL A 233 14.70 -6.90 -4.42
N VAL A 234 15.24 -6.10 -3.51
CA VAL A 234 15.06 -4.65 -3.43
C VAL A 234 16.40 -3.96 -3.73
N SER A 235 16.38 -3.06 -4.72
CA SER A 235 17.56 -2.27 -5.08
C SER A 235 18.06 -1.41 -3.92
N ALA A 236 19.37 -1.15 -3.85
CA ALA A 236 19.96 -0.30 -2.80
C ALA A 236 19.29 1.08 -2.68
N GLN A 237 18.95 1.69 -3.83
CA GLN A 237 18.27 2.99 -3.90
C GLN A 237 16.86 2.93 -3.30
N THR A 238 16.10 1.86 -3.61
CA THR A 238 14.77 1.64 -3.05
C THR A 238 14.85 1.34 -1.55
N ALA A 239 15.75 0.45 -1.13
CA ALA A 239 15.96 0.06 0.25
C ALA A 239 16.30 1.27 1.16
N ALA A 240 17.12 2.19 0.66
CA ALA A 240 17.49 3.42 1.38
C ALA A 240 16.31 4.37 1.68
N SER A 241 15.15 4.20 1.03
CA SER A 241 13.93 4.97 1.31
C SER A 241 12.99 4.29 2.31
N GLN A 242 13.19 3.00 2.61
CA GLN A 242 12.30 2.23 3.47
C GLN A 242 12.76 2.24 4.93
N GLN A 243 11.83 2.41 5.87
CA GLN A 243 12.14 2.41 7.31
C GLN A 243 12.29 1.00 7.89
N GLY A 244 11.66 0.00 7.26
CA GLY A 244 11.68 -1.40 7.72
C GLY A 244 12.81 -2.24 7.14
N LEU A 245 13.67 -1.68 6.29
CA LEU A 245 14.85 -2.35 5.75
C LEU A 245 16.14 -1.79 6.38
N PRO A 246 17.14 -2.65 6.65
CA PRO A 246 18.46 -2.19 7.10
C PRO A 246 19.17 -1.34 6.03
N ARG A 247 20.03 -0.43 6.49
CA ARG A 247 20.87 0.40 5.63
C ARG A 247 22.00 -0.45 5.02
N LEU A 248 22.00 -0.64 3.71
CA LEU A 248 23.08 -1.33 3.01
C LEU A 248 24.44 -0.64 3.27
N ALA A 249 25.45 -1.42 3.58
CA ALA A 249 26.87 -1.09 3.50
C ALA A 249 27.35 -1.09 2.04
N ALA A 250 28.62 -0.76 1.82
CA ALA A 250 29.24 -0.81 0.50
C ALA A 250 29.52 -2.24 -0.01
N THR A 251 29.46 -3.26 0.87
CA THR A 251 29.63 -4.68 0.53
C THR A 251 28.28 -5.38 0.28
N ASP A 252 27.20 -4.87 0.89
CA ASP A 252 25.84 -5.37 0.66
C ASP A 252 25.42 -5.17 -0.81
N SER A 253 25.03 -6.25 -1.47
CA SER A 253 24.67 -6.26 -2.89
C SER A 253 23.22 -5.83 -3.13
N PHE A 254 22.29 -6.24 -2.26
CA PHE A 254 20.87 -5.90 -2.34
C PHE A 254 20.19 -6.04 -0.96
N ALA A 255 18.94 -5.58 -0.84
CA ALA A 255 18.09 -5.96 0.29
C ALA A 255 17.13 -7.08 -0.11
N LEU A 256 17.02 -8.11 0.73
CA LEU A 256 16.01 -9.16 0.58
C LEU A 256 14.81 -8.82 1.45
N ALA A 257 13.62 -8.68 0.85
CA ALA A 257 12.43 -8.19 1.56
C ALA A 257 11.21 -9.13 1.44
N ARG A 258 10.28 -8.97 2.39
CA ARG A 258 8.89 -9.42 2.32
C ARG A 258 7.99 -8.23 2.65
N MET A 259 6.83 -8.15 2.00
CA MET A 259 5.82 -7.16 2.36
C MET A 259 5.09 -7.64 3.61
N THR A 260 5.04 -6.80 4.63
CA THR A 260 4.32 -7.06 5.88
C THR A 260 3.05 -6.21 5.91
N ILE A 261 1.93 -6.79 6.32
CA ILE A 261 0.61 -6.15 6.41
C ILE A 261 0.03 -6.34 7.83
N TRP A 262 -0.62 -5.30 8.34
CA TRP A 262 -1.49 -5.38 9.52
C TRP A 262 -2.95 -5.66 9.10
N CYS A 263 -3.55 -4.84 8.24
CA CYS A 263 -4.96 -4.96 7.85
C CYS A 263 -5.27 -4.91 6.35
N CYS A 264 -4.45 -4.26 5.52
CA CYS A 264 -4.61 -4.22 4.06
C CYS A 264 -3.35 -3.70 3.34
N ALA A 265 -3.29 -3.82 2.00
CA ALA A 265 -2.17 -3.31 1.20
C ALA A 265 -1.81 -1.83 1.44
N ALA A 266 -2.74 -1.00 1.92
CA ALA A 266 -2.50 0.41 2.21
C ALA A 266 -1.67 0.65 3.49
N ASP A 267 -1.53 -0.36 4.35
CA ASP A 267 -0.57 -0.37 5.47
C ASP A 267 0.69 -1.20 5.19
N ALA A 268 0.82 -1.77 3.99
CA ALA A 268 1.91 -2.68 3.68
C ALA A 268 3.28 -1.98 3.68
N TYR A 269 4.27 -2.59 4.31
CA TYR A 269 5.65 -2.09 4.39
C TYR A 269 6.67 -3.20 4.18
N ALA A 270 7.85 -2.87 3.65
CA ALA A 270 8.93 -3.83 3.47
C ALA A 270 9.65 -4.09 4.80
N LEU A 271 9.76 -5.37 5.16
CA LEU A 271 10.67 -5.87 6.21
C LEU A 271 11.66 -6.85 5.58
N GLY A 272 12.89 -6.91 6.10
CA GLY A 272 13.89 -7.76 5.50
C GLY A 272 15.31 -7.54 5.98
N PHE A 273 16.24 -7.95 5.12
CA PHE A 273 17.66 -8.09 5.38
C PHE A 273 18.50 -7.33 4.37
N ALA A 274 19.71 -6.91 4.76
CA ALA A 274 20.78 -6.57 3.83
C ALA A 274 21.53 -7.86 3.46
N VAL A 275 21.90 -8.05 2.19
CA VAL A 275 22.53 -9.28 1.72
C VAL A 275 23.81 -8.95 0.96
N GLU A 276 24.93 -9.45 1.47
CA GLU A 276 26.21 -9.55 0.77
C GLU A 276 26.19 -10.86 -0.02
N ALA A 277 26.17 -10.77 -1.36
CA ALA A 277 26.01 -11.91 -2.25
C ALA A 277 27.36 -12.38 -2.84
N PRO A 278 27.51 -13.68 -3.17
CA PRO A 278 28.71 -14.18 -3.82
C PRO A 278 29.06 -13.41 -5.10
N ALA A 279 30.35 -13.19 -5.34
CA ALA A 279 30.83 -12.45 -6.50
C ALA A 279 30.32 -13.07 -7.82
N GLY A 280 29.67 -12.27 -8.66
CA GLY A 280 29.06 -12.71 -9.92
C GLY A 280 27.59 -13.13 -9.82
N THR A 281 26.97 -13.09 -8.63
CA THR A 281 25.52 -13.26 -8.47
C THR A 281 24.77 -12.18 -9.26
N GLN A 282 23.91 -12.60 -10.19
CA GLN A 282 23.02 -11.71 -10.94
C GLN A 282 21.59 -11.87 -10.42
N VAL A 283 21.01 -10.78 -9.94
CA VAL A 283 19.62 -10.68 -9.50
C VAL A 283 19.00 -9.38 -9.99
N GLU A 284 17.73 -9.45 -10.39
CA GLU A 284 16.95 -8.30 -10.84
C GLU A 284 16.02 -7.79 -9.72
N PRO A 285 15.67 -6.49 -9.68
CA PRO A 285 14.63 -5.98 -8.80
C PRO A 285 13.29 -6.71 -8.98
N ASP A 286 12.51 -6.86 -7.90
CA ASP A 286 11.28 -7.67 -7.83
C ASP A 286 11.46 -9.19 -8.06
N GLN A 287 12.67 -9.68 -8.38
CA GLN A 287 12.91 -11.12 -8.49
C GLN A 287 12.78 -11.80 -7.12
N TRP A 288 12.02 -12.90 -7.06
CA TRP A 288 11.94 -13.74 -5.87
C TRP A 288 13.16 -14.67 -5.82
N VAL A 289 13.82 -14.68 -4.65
CA VAL A 289 15.00 -15.50 -4.39
C VAL A 289 14.92 -16.16 -3.02
N ARG A 290 15.52 -17.35 -2.92
CA ARG A 290 15.86 -18.01 -1.66
C ARG A 290 17.34 -17.77 -1.39
N VAL A 291 17.64 -17.21 -0.22
CA VAL A 291 19.01 -16.97 0.25
C VAL A 291 19.30 -17.94 1.38
N HIS A 292 20.40 -18.69 1.25
CA HIS A 292 21.04 -19.43 2.33
C HIS A 292 22.32 -18.68 2.72
N GLY A 293 22.56 -18.49 4.00
CA GLY A 293 23.72 -17.74 4.47
C GLY A 293 23.86 -17.69 5.99
N ARG A 294 24.72 -16.80 6.47
CA ARG A 294 24.99 -16.56 7.89
C ARG A 294 24.53 -15.17 8.29
N LEU A 295 23.96 -15.08 9.48
CA LEU A 295 23.51 -13.82 10.07
C LEU A 295 24.67 -13.02 10.67
N HIS A 296 24.64 -11.70 10.48
CA HIS A 296 25.55 -10.74 11.09
C HIS A 296 24.79 -9.63 11.83
N SER A 297 25.26 -9.34 13.04
CA SER A 297 24.72 -8.33 13.93
C SER A 297 25.33 -6.97 13.65
N ARG A 298 24.50 -6.04 13.13
CA ARG A 298 24.90 -4.66 12.86
C ARG A 298 24.03 -3.71 13.68
N GLY A 299 24.65 -2.89 14.53
CA GLY A 299 23.92 -2.04 15.48
C GLY A 299 23.06 -2.83 16.47
N GLY A 300 23.49 -4.03 16.85
CA GLY A 300 22.76 -4.94 17.75
C GLY A 300 21.69 -5.82 17.09
N LYS A 301 21.51 -5.74 15.77
CA LYS A 301 20.45 -6.40 15.01
C LYS A 301 21.00 -7.39 14.01
N ALA A 302 20.59 -8.66 14.09
CA ALA A 302 20.98 -9.72 13.15
C ALA A 302 20.17 -9.62 11.85
N LEU A 303 20.36 -8.52 11.11
CA LEU A 303 19.62 -8.21 9.87
C LEU A 303 20.53 -8.03 8.64
N ALA A 304 21.82 -8.34 8.75
CA ALA A 304 22.72 -8.50 7.60
C ALA A 304 22.98 -10.01 7.36
N LEU A 305 23.05 -10.45 6.10
CA LEU A 305 23.36 -11.82 5.71
C LEU A 305 24.60 -11.84 4.80
N GLU A 306 25.59 -12.65 5.15
CA GLU A 306 26.59 -13.16 4.20
C GLU A 306 25.98 -14.39 3.53
N ALA A 307 25.67 -14.32 2.23
CA ALA A 307 25.01 -15.40 1.52
C ALA A 307 26.00 -16.44 0.99
N ASP A 308 25.81 -17.71 1.38
CA ASP A 308 26.51 -18.84 0.75
C ASP A 308 25.93 -19.15 -0.64
N SER A 309 24.61 -18.99 -0.80
CA SER A 309 23.92 -19.20 -2.08
C SER A 309 22.65 -18.35 -2.23
N VAL A 310 22.38 -17.92 -3.47
CA VAL A 310 21.16 -17.18 -3.86
C VAL A 310 20.51 -17.91 -5.04
N GLU A 311 19.33 -18.46 -4.84
CA GLU A 311 18.57 -19.22 -5.83
C GLU A 311 17.35 -18.43 -6.31
N ALA A 312 17.11 -18.35 -7.62
CA ALA A 312 15.85 -17.83 -8.14
C ALA A 312 14.69 -18.81 -7.86
N VAL A 313 13.56 -18.29 -7.40
CA VAL A 313 12.36 -19.09 -7.08
C VAL A 313 11.10 -18.39 -7.58
N ASP A 314 10.01 -19.15 -7.75
CA ASP A 314 8.70 -18.57 -7.98
C ASP A 314 8.19 -17.81 -6.75
N ALA A 315 7.36 -16.80 -6.98
CA ALA A 315 6.69 -16.08 -5.91
C ALA A 315 5.82 -17.05 -5.07
N PRO A 316 5.94 -17.05 -3.73
CA PRO A 316 5.12 -17.91 -2.88
C PRO A 316 3.65 -17.52 -2.98
N ASP A 317 2.74 -18.51 -2.84
CA ASP A 317 1.29 -18.28 -2.94
C ASP A 317 0.79 -17.11 -2.08
N GLN A 318 1.39 -16.95 -0.90
CA GLN A 318 1.22 -15.84 0.02
C GLN A 318 2.45 -14.91 0.00
N GLU A 319 2.35 -13.86 -0.80
CA GLU A 319 3.39 -12.83 -1.00
C GLU A 319 3.53 -11.89 0.22
N PHE A 320 2.45 -11.71 0.99
CA PHE A 320 2.40 -10.86 2.17
C PHE A 320 2.49 -11.65 3.49
N VAL A 321 3.32 -11.17 4.40
CA VAL A 321 3.43 -11.64 5.80
C VAL A 321 2.45 -10.82 6.65
N PHE A 322 1.81 -11.44 7.64
CA PHE A 322 0.97 -10.71 8.58
C PHE A 322 1.74 -10.32 9.85
N GLU A 323 1.52 -9.11 10.33
CA GLU A 323 2.06 -8.63 11.60
C GLU A 323 1.38 -9.31 12.79
N GLU A 324 2.17 -9.97 13.64
CA GLU A 324 1.72 -10.61 14.88
C GLU A 324 1.80 -9.62 16.06
N ARG A 325 0.76 -9.61 16.89
CA ARG A 325 0.60 -8.66 18.00
C ARG A 325 1.31 -9.10 19.28
#